data_AF-A0AAE9KZ45-F1
#
_entry.id   AF-A0AAE9KZ45-F1
#
_cell.length_a   1.000
_cell.length_b   1.000
_cell.length_c   1.000
_cell.angle_alpha   90.00
_cell.angle_beta   90.00
_cell.angle_gamma   90.00
#
_symmetry.space_group_name_H-M   'P 1'
#
loop_
_entity.id
_entity.type
_entity.pdbx_description
1 polymer ?
#
loop_
_entity_poly.entity_id
_entity_poly.type
_entity_poly.pdbx_seq_one_letter_code
_entity_poly.pdbx_strand_id
1 'polypeptide(L)' 'MAQSKIAVNGLKDKGDADKLVAQTEHIEGIRWINVNVEDSYVVVTHTDAFDEAVFKAAVAAAGFTA' A
#
# COMPACT_ATOMS: atom_id res chain seq x y z
N MET A 1 17.04 -3.94 -0.53
CA MET A 1 15.74 -3.23 -0.49
C MET A 1 14.86 -3.98 0.47
N ALA A 2 14.25 -3.30 1.43
CA ALA A 2 13.37 -3.92 2.41
C ALA A 2 11.98 -4.11 1.80
N GLN A 3 11.27 -5.16 2.23
CA GLN A 3 9.90 -5.41 1.82
C GLN A 3 9.04 -5.60 3.07
N SER A 4 7.95 -4.82 3.14
CA SER A 4 6.95 -4.91 4.20
C SER A 4 5.64 -5.42 3.64
N LYS A 5 5.09 -6.46 4.26
CA LYS A 5 3.77 -6.99 3.93
C LYS A 5 2.74 -6.37 4.87
N ILE A 6 1.76 -5.69 4.31
CA ILE A 6 0.70 -4.98 5.02
C ILE A 6 -0.63 -5.60 4.59
N ALA A 7 -1.40 -6.11 5.55
CA ALA A 7 -2.74 -6.59 5.25
C ALA A 7 -3.64 -5.39 4.94
N VAL A 8 -4.36 -5.40 3.82
CA VAL A 8 -5.26 -4.31 3.46
C VAL A 8 -6.65 -4.86 3.16
N ASN A 9 -7.59 -4.52 4.02
CA ASN A 9 -8.99 -4.91 3.90
C ASN A 9 -9.78 -3.88 3.08
N GLY A 10 -10.76 -4.35 2.33
CA GLY A 10 -11.68 -3.53 1.55
C GLY A 10 -11.34 -3.41 0.06
N LEU A 11 -10.23 -4.00 -0.40
CA LEU A 11 -9.88 -4.12 -1.82
C LEU A 11 -10.80 -5.14 -2.48
N LYS A 12 -11.57 -4.76 -3.51
CA LYS A 12 -12.51 -5.67 -4.19
C LYS A 12 -12.07 -6.04 -5.59
N ASP A 13 -11.39 -5.13 -6.27
CA ASP A 13 -10.95 -5.34 -7.64
C ASP A 13 -9.62 -4.63 -7.93
N LYS A 14 -9.16 -4.78 -9.17
CA LYS A 14 -7.94 -4.13 -9.65
C LYS A 14 -8.06 -2.59 -9.65
N GLY A 15 -9.25 -2.02 -9.81
CA GLY A 15 -9.44 -0.57 -9.75
C GLY A 15 -9.19 0.00 -8.35
N ASP A 16 -9.57 -0.74 -7.31
CA ASP A 16 -9.24 -0.40 -5.93
C ASP A 16 -7.73 -0.52 -5.66
N ALA A 17 -7.09 -1.55 -6.22
CA ALA A 17 -5.63 -1.68 -6.16
C ALA A 17 -4.91 -0.50 -6.84
N ASP A 18 -5.32 -0.14 -8.05
CA ASP A 18 -4.73 0.98 -8.79
C ASP A 18 -4.92 2.31 -8.05
N LYS A 19 -6.07 2.54 -7.41
CA LYS A 19 -6.30 3.71 -6.54
C LYS A 19 -5.37 3.73 -5.34
N LEU A 20 -5.20 2.58 -4.66
CA LEU A 20 -4.31 2.48 -3.51
C LEU A 20 -2.87 2.76 -3.91
N VAL A 21 -2.41 2.18 -5.02
CA VAL A 21 -1.07 2.43 -5.55
C VAL A 21 -0.89 3.90 -5.88
N ALA A 22 -1.82 4.53 -6.61
CA ALA A 22 -1.73 5.95 -6.96
C ALA A 22 -1.69 6.88 -5.73
N GLN A 23 -2.35 6.51 -4.62
CA GLN A 23 -2.32 7.29 -3.37
C GLN A 23 -1.03 7.07 -2.57
N THR A 24 -0.40 5.91 -2.71
CA THR A 24 0.72 5.51 -1.86
C THR A 24 2.07 5.59 -2.57
N GLU A 25 2.15 5.50 -3.90
CA GLU A 25 3.42 5.51 -4.66
C GLU A 25 4.24 6.79 -4.49
N HIS A 26 3.58 7.89 -4.11
CA HIS A 26 4.21 9.17 -3.84
C HIS A 26 4.82 9.29 -2.44
N ILE A 27 4.59 8.31 -1.56
CA ILE A 27 5.16 8.30 -0.21
C ILE A 27 6.68 8.14 -0.31
N GLU A 28 7.38 8.98 0.43
CA GLU A 28 8.84 8.96 0.44
C GLU A 28 9.38 7.59 0.86
N GLY A 29 10.41 7.14 0.15
CA GLY A 29 11.05 5.85 0.40
C GLY A 29 10.36 4.66 -0.26
N ILE A 30 9.14 4.81 -0.82
CA ILE A 30 8.53 3.74 -1.62
C ILE A 30 9.23 3.61 -2.97
N ARG A 31 9.54 2.37 -3.35
CA ARG A 31 10.13 2.01 -4.65
C ARG A 31 9.18 1.20 -5.51
N TRP A 32 8.40 0.34 -4.88
CA TRP A 32 7.46 -0.53 -5.57
C TRP A 32 6.32 -0.93 -4.66
N ILE A 33 5.11 -1.07 -5.19
CA ILE A 33 3.93 -1.54 -4.47
C ILE A 33 3.32 -2.68 -5.28
N ASN A 34 3.15 -3.84 -4.65
CA ASN A 34 2.43 -4.97 -5.22
C ASN A 34 1.17 -5.23 -4.40
N VAL A 35 0.01 -5.01 -4.99
CA VAL A 35 -1.28 -5.24 -4.35
C VAL A 35 -1.81 -6.61 -4.75
N ASN A 36 -2.15 -7.44 -3.77
CA ASN A 36 -2.89 -8.68 -3.95
C ASN A 36 -4.32 -8.48 -3.43
N VAL A 37 -5.26 -8.38 -4.36
CA VAL A 37 -6.69 -8.20 -4.08
C VAL A 37 -7.34 -9.50 -3.60
N GLU A 38 -6.93 -10.64 -4.15
CA GLU A 38 -7.51 -11.95 -3.80
C GLU A 38 -7.24 -12.32 -2.34
N ASP A 39 -6.02 -12.08 -1.87
CA ASP A 39 -5.60 -12.37 -0.50
C ASP A 39 -5.62 -11.14 0.42
N SER A 40 -6.11 -9.98 -0.06
CA SER A 40 -6.25 -8.74 0.71
C SER A 40 -4.97 -8.29 1.42
N TYR A 41 -3.84 -8.27 0.69
CA TYR A 41 -2.57 -7.74 1.21
C TYR A 41 -1.80 -6.94 0.18
N VAL A 42 -0.92 -6.07 0.66
CA VAL A 42 -0.02 -5.26 -0.14
C VAL A 42 1.41 -5.52 0.30
N VAL A 43 2.31 -5.67 -0.66
CA VAL A 43 3.76 -5.76 -0.44
C VAL A 43 4.37 -4.45 -0.90
N VAL A 44 4.91 -3.69 0.04
CA VAL A 44 5.60 -2.44 -0.22
C VAL A 44 7.10 -2.71 -0.21
N THR A 45 7.77 -2.45 -1.33
CA THR A 45 9.22 -2.44 -1.41
C THR A 45 9.70 -1.03 -1.19
N HIS A 46 10.56 -0.84 -0.20
CA HIS A 46 10.95 0.49 0.25
C HIS A 46 12.42 0.60 0.68
N THR A 47 12.86 1.84 0.88
CA THR A 47 14.13 2.20 1.51
C THR A 47 13.94 2.47 3.00
N ASP A 48 15.02 2.83 3.69
CA ASP A 48 14.99 3.14 5.13
C ASP A 48 14.24 4.44 5.49
N ALA A 49 13.86 5.23 4.47
CA ALA A 49 13.08 6.45 4.63
C ALA A 49 11.56 6.21 4.68
N PHE A 50 11.11 4.97 4.50
CA PHE A 50 9.69 4.64 4.49
C PHE A 50 9.07 4.64 5.88
N ASP A 51 7.93 5.30 5.97
CA ASP A 51 7.10 5.35 7.17
C ASP A 51 5.81 4.55 6.96
N GLU A 52 5.71 3.43 7.70
CA GLU A 52 4.53 2.56 7.67
C GLU A 52 3.27 3.27 8.19
N ALA A 53 3.39 4.21 9.13
CA ALA A 53 2.25 4.95 9.65
C ALA A 53 1.69 5.92 8.59
N VAL A 54 2.56 6.56 7.82
CA VAL A 54 2.16 7.40 6.67
C VAL A 54 1.48 6.55 5.60
N PHE A 55 2.00 5.35 5.34
CA PHE A 55 1.37 4.41 4.41
C PHE A 55 -0.04 4.01 4.86
N LYS A 56 -0.20 3.58 6.12
CA LYS A 56 -1.52 3.21 6.66
C LYS A 56 -2.50 4.38 6.63
N ALA A 57 -2.04 5.60 6.91
CA ALA A 57 -2.86 6.80 6.81
C ALA A 57 -3.33 7.07 5.37
N ALA A 58 -2.45 6.91 4.38
CA ALA A 58 -2.82 7.03 2.96
C ALA A 58 -3.80 5.94 2.51
N VAL A 59 -3.62 4.71 2.98
CA VAL A 59 -4.57 3.61 2.72
C VAL A 59 -5.94 3.88 3.34
N ALA A 60 -5.98 4.43 4.56
CA ALA A 60 -7.20 4.88 5.21
C ALA A 60 -7.87 6.04 4.47
N ALA A 61 -7.10 7.02 3.97
CA ALA A 61 -7.59 8.13 3.18
C ALA A 61 -8.19 7.67 1.83
N ALA A 62 -7.66 6.58 1.26
CA ALA A 62 -8.22 5.93 0.08
C ALA A 62 -9.51 5.14 0.36
N GLY A 63 -9.91 5.00 1.63
CA GLY A 63 -11.13 4.31 2.05
C GLY A 63 -10.95 2.83 2.38
N PHE A 64 -9.70 2.37 2.51
CA PHE A 64 -9.36 0.99 2.87
C PHE A 64 -8.85 0.90 4.32
N THR A 65 -8.53 -0.29 4.81
CA THR A 65 -8.02 -0.48 6.19
C THR A 65 -6.74 -1.30 6.18
N ALA A 66 -5.65 -0.78 6.74
CA ALA A 66 -4.30 -1.35 6.73
C ALA A 66 -3.68 -1.52 8.12
#